data_AF-A0ABD6RUB6-F1
#
_entry.id   AF-A0ABD6RUB6-F1
#
_cell.length_a   1.000
_cell.length_b   1.000
_cell.length_c   1.000
_cell.angle_alpha   90.00
_cell.angle_beta   90.00
_cell.angle_gamma   90.00
#
_symmetry.space_group_name_H-M   'P 1'
#
loop_
_entity.id
_entity.type
_entity.pdbx_description
1 polymer ?
#
loop_
_entity_poly.entity_id
_entity_poly.type
_entity_poly.pdbx_seq_one_letter_code
_entity_poly.pdbx_strand_id
1 'polypeptide(L)' 'MNLIKYQVLLPNKFWDLAKNNDELKQMIEHYFKVGYPHYEIQQIVKSGKTRVAICIRR' A
#
# COMPACT_ATOMS: atom_id res chain seq x y z
N MET A 1 0.85 9.80 22.07
CA MET A 1 1.44 8.55 21.56
C MET A 1 2.09 8.82 20.20
N ASN A 2 3.34 8.37 19.97
CA ASN A 2 3.96 8.39 18.65
C ASN A 2 3.36 7.25 17.81
N LEU A 3 2.47 7.59 16.87
CA LEU A 3 2.01 6.65 15.85
C LEU A 3 3.21 6.27 14.97
N ILE A 4 3.70 5.05 15.11
CA ILE A 4 4.83 4.55 14.31
C ILE A 4 4.31 4.38 12.88
N LYS A 5 4.78 5.27 11.99
CA LYS A 5 4.48 5.20 10.56
C LYS A 5 5.46 4.22 9.91
N TYR A 6 4.90 3.20 9.30
CA TYR A 6 5.63 2.23 8.50
C TYR A 6 5.50 2.60 7.03
N GLN A 7 6.63 2.59 6.32
CA GLN A 7 6.65 2.77 4.88
C GLN A 7 6.74 1.40 4.23
N VAL A 8 5.66 0.96 3.59
CA VAL A 8 5.59 -0.30 2.85
C VAL A 8 5.78 0.03 1.38
N LEU A 9 6.87 -0.49 0.81
CA LEU A 9 7.17 -0.30 -0.60
C LEU A 9 6.26 -1.21 -1.41
N LEU A 10 5.46 -0.61 -2.29
CA LEU A 10 4.52 -1.36 -3.09
C LEU A 10 5.19 -1.77 -4.41
N PRO A 11 5.22 -3.07 -4.74
CA PRO A 11 5.73 -3.58 -5.99
C PRO A 11 5.09 -2.88 -7.19
N ASN A 12 5.90 -2.28 -8.05
CA ASN A 12 5.41 -1.69 -9.31
C ASN A 12 4.63 -2.67 -10.18
N LYS A 13 4.82 -3.98 -9.98
CA LYS A 13 4.01 -5.04 -10.62
C LYS A 13 2.51 -4.87 -10.42
N PHE A 14 2.04 -4.36 -9.27
CA PHE A 14 0.60 -4.12 -9.08
C PHE A 14 0.06 -3.06 -10.05
N TRP A 15 0.88 -2.06 -10.40
CA TRP A 15 0.52 -1.00 -11.35
C TRP A 15 0.71 -1.39 -12.80
N ASP A 16 1.60 -2.34 -13.05
CA ASP A 16 1.82 -2.92 -14.37
C ASP A 16 0.71 -3.94 -14.71
N LEU A 17 0.24 -4.68 -13.70
CA LEU A 17 -0.82 -5.69 -13.83
C LEU A 17 -2.23 -5.10 -13.81
N ALA A 18 -2.47 -4.07 -13.00
CA ALA A 18 -3.80 -3.47 -12.92
C ALA A 18 -4.10 -2.66 -14.19
N LYS A 19 -5.13 -3.06 -14.92
CA LYS A 19 -5.61 -2.31 -16.09
C LYS A 19 -6.46 -1.12 -15.68
N ASN A 20 -7.13 -1.23 -14.54
CA ASN A 20 -8.02 -0.21 -13.99
C ASN A 20 -7.68 0.13 -12.53
N ASN A 21 -8.10 1.33 -12.10
CA ASN A 21 -7.93 1.79 -10.72
C ASN A 21 -8.66 0.90 -9.69
N ASP A 22 -9.79 0.30 -10.06
CA ASP A 22 -10.54 -0.63 -9.19
C ASP A 22 -9.78 -1.93 -8.93
N GLU A 23 -9.20 -2.55 -9.98
CA GLU A 23 -8.36 -3.74 -9.83
C GLU A 23 -7.14 -3.43 -8.96
N LEU A 24 -6.50 -2.28 -9.22
CA LEU A 24 -5.37 -1.83 -8.44
C LEU A 24 -5.72 -1.72 -6.95
N LYS A 25 -6.87 -1.09 -6.64
CA LYS A 25 -7.34 -0.94 -5.27
C LYS A 25 -7.59 -2.29 -4.62
N GLN A 26 -8.26 -3.21 -5.31
CA GLN A 26 -8.51 -4.56 -4.80
C GLN A 26 -7.22 -5.35 -4.55
N MET A 27 -6.23 -5.26 -5.45
CA MET A 27 -4.94 -5.93 -5.28
C MET A 27 -4.19 -5.39 -4.06
N ILE A 28 -4.16 -4.06 -3.89
CA ILE A 28 -3.52 -3.42 -2.74
C ILE A 28 -4.24 -3.83 -1.45
N GLU A 29 -5.57 -3.76 -1.40
CA GLU A 29 -6.35 -4.19 -0.24
C GLU A 29 -6.10 -5.66 0.11
N HIS A 30 -6.09 -6.55 -0.88
CA HIS A 30 -5.82 -7.97 -0.64
C HIS A 30 -4.40 -8.20 -0.13
N TYR A 31 -3.40 -7.52 -0.72
CA TYR A 31 -2.01 -7.58 -0.27
C TYR A 31 -1.85 -7.13 1.18
N PHE A 32 -2.47 -6.01 1.55
CA PHE A 32 -2.47 -5.54 2.93
C PHE A 32 -3.23 -6.46 3.88
N LYS A 33 -4.36 -7.03 3.45
CA LYS A 33 -5.13 -7.97 4.26
C LYS A 33 -4.37 -9.26 4.56
N VAL A 34 -3.60 -9.77 3.60
CA VAL A 34 -2.82 -11.01 3.75
C VAL A 34 -1.51 -10.77 4.49
N GLY A 35 -0.77 -9.71 4.13
CA GLY A 35 0.55 -9.45 4.71
C GLY A 35 0.54 -8.63 6.00
N TYR A 36 -0.48 -7.78 6.18
CA TYR A 36 -0.47 -6.70 7.17
C TYR A 36 -1.87 -6.45 7.80
N PRO A 37 -2.47 -7.46 8.47
CA PRO A 37 -3.84 -7.38 8.98
C PRO A 37 -4.08 -6.29 10.06
N HIS A 38 -3.01 -5.78 10.70
CA HIS A 38 -3.08 -4.73 11.73
C HIS A 38 -2.52 -3.38 11.26
N TYR A 39 -2.39 -3.19 9.94
CA TYR A 39 -1.87 -1.96 9.37
C TYR A 39 -2.99 -1.19 8.70
N GLU A 40 -3.22 0.04 9.16
CA GLU A 40 -4.09 0.99 8.47
C GLU A 40 -3.26 1.76 7.45
N ILE A 41 -3.64 1.68 6.18
CA ILE A 41 -3.08 2.52 5.12
C ILE A 41 -3.54 3.95 5.37
N GLN A 42 -2.60 4.85 5.66
CA GLN A 42 -2.88 6.27 5.81
C GLN A 42 -2.83 6.97 4.46
N GLN A 43 -1.76 6.72 3.70
CA GLN A 43 -1.55 7.42 2.44
C GLN A 43 -0.68 6.61 1.50
N ILE A 44 -0.92 6.73 0.20
CA ILE A 44 -0.05 6.17 -0.83
C ILE A 44 0.66 7.34 -1.50
N VAL A 45 1.99 7.39 -1.41
CA VAL A 45 2.84 8.41 -2.02
C VAL A 45 3.62 7.82 -3.18
N LYS A 46 3.73 8.56 -4.28
CA LYS A 46 4.55 8.18 -5.42
C LYS A 46 5.93 8.81 -5.25
N SER A 47 6.94 8.00 -5.00
CA SER A 47 8.34 8.43 -4.98
C SER A 47 8.99 8.04 -6.30
N GLY A 48 8.95 8.95 -7.27
CA GLY A 48 9.49 8.75 -8.62
C GLY A 48 8.79 7.62 -9.40
N LYS A 49 9.55 6.56 -9.71
CA LYS A 49 9.05 5.35 -10.38
C LYS A 49 8.43 4.33 -9.42
N THR A 50 8.52 4.55 -8.11
CA THR A 50 8.04 3.61 -7.08
C THR A 50 6.89 4.22 -6.29
N ARG A 51 5.99 3.39 -5.79
CA ARG A 51 4.88 3.82 -4.94
C ARG A 51 5.07 3.22 -3.55
N VAL A 52 4.88 4.05 -2.54
CA VAL A 52 5.08 3.70 -1.14
C VAL A 52 3.78 3.96 -0.41
N ALA A 53 3.28 2.95 0.29
CA ALA A 53 2.17 3.11 1.22
C ALA A 53 2.72 3.44 2.60
N ILE A 54 2.28 4.55 3.15
CA ILE A 54 2.47 4.91 4.54
C ILE A 54 1.33 4.26 5.30
N CYS A 55 1.68 3.34 6.19
CA CYS A 55 0.75 2.63 7.05
C CYS A 55 1.06 2.95 8.50
N ILE A 56 0.06 2.92 9.35
CA ILE A 56 0.24 2.94 10.80
C ILE A 56 -0.17 1.58 11.35
N ARG A 57 0.60 1.09 12.31
CA ARG A 57 0.19 -0.07 13.07
C ARG A 57 -0.64 0.42 14.25
N ARG A 58 -1.87 -0.09 14.38
CA ARG A 58 -2.78 0.24 15.47
C ARG A 58 -2.96 -0.95 16.41
#